data_AF-A0A949B7Z5-F1
#
_entry.id   AF-A0A949B7Z5-F1
#
_cell.length_a   1.000
_cell.length_b   1.000
_cell.length_c   1.000
_cell.angle_alpha   90.00
_cell.angle_beta   90.00
_cell.angle_gamma   90.00
#
_symmetry.space_group_name_H-M   'P 1'
#
loop_
_entity.id
_entity.type
_entity.pdbx_description
1 polymer ?
#
loop_
_entity_poly.entity_id
_entity_poly.type
_entity_poly.pdbx_seq_one_letter_code
_entity_poly.pdbx_strand_id
1 'polypeptide(L)' 'MEKKLRVGGVDDSNGIVGGLAGELVALLEEFARIDPSCIDAFEPLCGKKYCFGWEEPLIRILDEKR' A
#
# COMPACT_ATOMS: atom_id res chain seq x y z
N MET A 1 3.38 30.41 -17.50
CA MET A 1 2.64 29.13 -17.42
C MET A 1 3.53 28.13 -16.70
N GLU A 2 3.54 28.11 -15.37
CA GLU A 2 4.19 27.04 -14.60
C GLU A 2 3.42 26.89 -13.27
N LYS A 3 2.29 26.20 -13.32
CA LYS A 3 1.60 25.75 -12.11
C LYS A 3 2.55 24.75 -11.45
N LYS A 4 3.38 25.19 -10.50
CA LYS A 4 4.17 24.33 -9.59
C LYS A 4 3.20 23.56 -8.68
N LEU A 5 2.42 22.66 -9.29
CA LEU A 5 1.73 21.56 -8.62
C LEU A 5 2.71 20.39 -8.57
N ARG A 6 3.71 20.50 -7.70
CA ARG A 6 4.39 19.31 -7.16
C ARG A 6 4.18 19.38 -5.66
N VAL A 7 2.98 18.98 -5.26
CA VAL A 7 2.62 18.67 -3.87
C VAL A 7 3.68 17.71 -3.34
N GLY A 8 4.21 18.03 -2.16
CA GLY A 8 5.45 17.48 -1.62
C GLY A 8 5.54 15.96 -1.72
N GLY A 9 6.57 15.49 -2.43
CA GLY A 9 7.07 14.16 -2.21
C GLY A 9 7.61 14.08 -0.78
N VAL A 10 7.30 12.99 -0.08
CA VAL A 10 7.94 12.70 1.19
C VAL A 10 9.39 12.33 0.88
N ASP A 11 10.34 13.08 1.44
CA ASP A 11 11.77 12.76 1.35
C ASP A 11 12.05 11.51 2.18
N ASP A 12 12.18 10.37 1.50
CA ASP A 12 12.52 9.07 2.10
C ASP A 12 13.99 8.70 1.88
N SER A 13 14.88 9.69 1.82
CA SER A 13 16.32 9.44 1.65
C SER A 13 16.93 8.57 2.77
N ASN A 14 16.24 8.44 3.91
CA ASN A 14 16.65 7.56 5.02
C ASN A 14 15.87 6.23 5.08
N GLY A 15 14.97 5.96 4.14
CA GLY A 15 14.22 4.70 4.01
C GLY A 15 13.20 4.41 5.11
N ILE A 16 12.94 5.37 6.01
CA ILE A 16 12.04 5.20 7.16
C ILE A 16 10.59 5.05 6.71
N VAL A 17 10.18 5.80 5.69
CA VAL A 17 8.79 5.85 5.23
C VAL A 17 8.48 4.61 4.40
N GLY A 18 9.38 4.20 3.51
CA GLY A 18 9.29 2.91 2.82
C GLY A 18 9.35 1.73 3.80
N GLY A 19 10.21 1.81 4.82
CA GLY A 19 10.30 0.80 5.89
C GLY A 19 9.00 0.64 6.68
N LEU A 20 8.44 1.74 7.17
CA LEU A 20 7.15 1.74 7.88
C LEU A 20 6.01 1.23 7.00
N ALA A 21 5.98 1.59 5.72
CA ALA A 21 4.98 1.08 4.79
C ALA A 21 5.07 -0.45 4.66
N GLY A 22 6.28 -1.01 4.56
CA GLY A 22 6.50 -2.46 4.55
C GLY A 22 6.04 -3.16 5.84
N GLU A 23 6.37 -2.60 7.01
CA GLU A 23 5.94 -3.14 8.30
C GLU A 23 4.40 -3.11 8.46
N LEU A 24 3.76 -2.05 7.99
CA LEU A 24 2.30 -1.95 7.98
C LEU A 24 1.65 -2.98 7.05
N VAL A 25 2.23 -3.20 5.87
CA VAL A 25 1.76 -4.24 4.95
C VAL A 25 1.86 -5.60 5.61
N ALA A 26 2.99 -5.95 6.21
CA ALA A 26 3.17 -7.22 6.90
C ALA A 26 2.13 -7.44 8.02
N LEU A 27 1.79 -6.39 8.78
CA LEU A 27 0.72 -6.46 9.77
C LEU A 27 -0.65 -6.73 9.15
N LEU A 28 -0.97 -6.09 8.03
CA LEU A 28 -2.23 -6.28 7.30
C LEU A 28 -2.32 -7.68 6.67
N GLU A 29 -1.21 -8.23 6.18
CA GLU A 29 -1.14 -9.60 5.65
C GLU A 29 -1.46 -10.62 6.75
N GLU A 30 -0.86 -10.48 7.93
CA GLU A 30 -1.16 -11.34 9.08
C GLU A 30 -2.61 -11.15 9.57
N PHE A 31 -3.12 -9.93 9.57
CA PHE A 31 -4.53 -9.68 9.93
C PHE A 31 -5.49 -10.34 8.95
N ALA A 32 -5.23 -10.26 7.63
CA ALA A 32 -6.03 -10.91 6.60
C ALA A 32 -6.02 -12.45 6.71
N ARG A 33 -4.93 -13.04 7.22
CA ARG A 33 -4.89 -14.48 7.55
C ARG A 33 -5.77 -14.83 8.74
N ILE A 34 -5.90 -13.95 9.73
CA ILE A 34 -6.72 -14.15 10.92
C ILE A 34 -8.21 -13.95 10.59
N ASP A 35 -8.53 -12.93 9.80
CA ASP A 35 -9.89 -12.61 9.38
C ASP A 35 -9.97 -12.39 7.86
N PRO A 36 -10.22 -13.45 7.07
CA PRO A 36 -10.33 -13.33 5.61
C PRO A 36 -11.47 -12.44 5.10
N SER A 37 -12.43 -12.07 5.97
CA SER A 37 -13.50 -11.14 5.59
C SER A 37 -12.96 -9.72 5.37
N CYS A 38 -11.86 -9.36 6.01
CA CYS A 38 -11.27 -8.03 5.87
C CYS A 38 -10.58 -7.80 4.52
N ILE A 39 -10.29 -8.85 3.75
CA ILE A 39 -9.59 -8.76 2.46
C ILE A 39 -10.35 -7.85 1.47
N ASP A 40 -11.68 -7.79 1.56
CA ASP A 40 -12.49 -6.95 0.66
C ASP A 40 -12.20 -5.45 0.86
N ALA A 41 -11.66 -5.08 2.04
CA ALA A 41 -11.21 -3.71 2.30
C ALA A 41 -9.99 -3.30 1.46
N PHE A 42 -9.31 -4.23 0.78
CA PHE A 42 -8.18 -3.93 -0.11
C PHE A 42 -8.63 -3.51 -1.51
N GLU A 43 -9.89 -3.68 -1.89
CA GLU A 43 -10.42 -3.32 -3.23
C GLU A 43 -10.13 -1.86 -3.65
N PRO A 44 -10.21 -0.85 -2.76
CA PRO A 44 -9.87 0.53 -3.11
C PRO A 44 -8.39 0.77 -3.48
N LEU A 45 -7.50 -0.21 -3.27
CA LEU A 45 -6.09 -0.15 -3.69
C LEU A 45 -5.92 -0.48 -5.17
N CYS A 46 -6.84 -1.26 -5.77
CA CYS A 46 -6.75 -1.67 -7.17
C CYS A 46 -6.76 -0.47 -8.13
N GLY A 47 -5.92 -0.54 -9.18
CA GLY A 47 -5.86 0.48 -10.23
C GLY A 47 -5.21 1.80 -9.83
N LYS A 48 -4.73 1.92 -8.58
CA LYS A 48 -3.95 3.06 -8.11
C LYS A 48 -2.48 2.69 -8.06
N LYS A 49 -1.62 3.65 -8.42
CA LYS A 49 -0.18 3.53 -8.27
C LYS A 49 0.24 4.40 -7.09
N TYR A 50 0.75 3.78 -6.03
CA TYR A 50 1.28 4.47 -4.88
C TYR A 50 2.80 4.62 -5.01
N CYS A 51 3.36 5.49 -4.17
CA CYS A 51 4.80 5.56 -4.02
C CYS A 51 5.28 4.26 -3.34
N PHE A 52 6.41 3.72 -3.79
CA PHE A 52 7.09 2.55 -3.22
C PHE A 52 6.48 1.16 -3.49
N GLY A 53 5.31 1.04 -4.14
CA GLY A 53 4.76 -0.25 -4.58
C GLY A 53 4.35 -1.19 -3.44
N TRP A 54 4.17 -0.67 -2.22
CA TRP A 54 3.81 -1.45 -1.04
C TRP A 54 2.40 -2.05 -1.14
N GLU A 55 1.56 -1.55 -2.04
CA GLU A 55 0.20 -2.03 -2.26
C GLU A 55 0.12 -3.39 -2.96
N GLU A 56 1.19 -3.80 -3.68
CA GLU A 56 1.18 -5.00 -4.53
C GLU A 56 0.87 -6.31 -3.76
N PRO A 57 1.43 -6.56 -2.56
CA PRO A 57 1.11 -7.77 -1.78
C PRO A 57 -0.37 -7.82 -1.35
N LEU A 58 -0.94 -6.68 -0.97
CA LEU A 58 -2.35 -6.62 -0.53
C LEU A 58 -3.31 -6.83 -1.69
N ILE A 59 -3.00 -6.28 -2.86
CA ILE A 59 -3.78 -6.51 -4.09
C ILE A 59 -3.70 -7.99 -4.48
N ARG A 60 -2.53 -8.61 -4.36
CA ARG A 60 -2.36 -10.04 -4.64
C ARG A 60 -3.22 -10.91 -3.74
N ILE A 61 -3.29 -10.62 -2.43
CA ILE A 61 -4.17 -11.34 -1.49
C ILE A 61 -5.64 -11.21 -1.89
N LEU A 62 -6.06 -10.02 -2.34
CA LEU A 62 -7.41 -9.81 -2.85
C LEU A 62 -7.70 -10.62 -4.12
N ASP A 63 -6.76 -10.67 -5.05
CA ASP A 63 -6.90 -11.45 -6.29
C ASP A 63 -6.92 -12.96 -6.02
N GLU A 64 -6.16 -13.46 -5.03
CA GLU A 64 -6.15 -14.87 -4.63
C GLU A 64 -7.43 -15.31 -3.89
N LYS A 65 -8.17 -14.37 -3.28
CA LYS A 65 -9.48 -14.64 -2.64
C LYS A 65 -10.62 -14.81 -3.65
N ARG A 66 -10.51 -14.18 -4.82
CA ARG A 66 -11.55 -14.14 -5.87
C ARG A 66 -11.66 -15.45 -6.63
#